data_AF-A0A248TFS5-F1
#
_entry.id   AF-A0A248TFS5-F1
#
_cell.length_a   1.000
_cell.length_b   1.000
_cell.length_c   1.000
_cell.angle_alpha   90.00
_cell.angle_beta   90.00
_cell.angle_gamma   90.00
#
_symmetry.space_group_name_H-M   'P 1'
#
loop_
_entity.id
_entity.type
_entity.pdbx_description
1 polymer ?
#
loop_
_entity_poly.entity_id
_entity_poly.type
_entity_poly.pdbx_seq_one_letter_code
_entity_poly.pdbx_strand_id
1 'polypeptide(L)'
;MIAASITSVLYPLNLNPHFIELEFLGLVMMYCLPVIYIYGIATSLVSDWLASLLAKKKNKIVIFLTFLFHTIFGLVLLHISLIAAWLFFVIDRLLKRKQENYQTKTALLSFLLPICFFIFFLVLIMMNERGG
;
A
#
# COMPACT_ATOMS: atom_id res chain seq x y z
N MET A 1 11.04 -5.12 -16.33
CA MET A 1 12.47 -5.18 -16.72
C MET A 1 13.31 -5.93 -15.68
N ILE A 2 13.32 -5.54 -14.40
CA ILE A 2 14.15 -6.19 -13.36
C ILE A 2 13.79 -7.68 -13.17
N ALA A 3 12.50 -8.04 -13.13
CA ALA A 3 12.07 -9.44 -13.02
C ALA A 3 12.58 -10.30 -14.20
N ALA A 4 12.43 -9.83 -15.43
CA ALA A 4 12.91 -10.54 -16.63
C ALA A 4 14.43 -10.71 -16.65
N SER A 5 15.18 -9.72 -16.15
CA SER A 5 16.64 -9.81 -16.00
C SER A 5 17.06 -10.89 -14.99
N ILE A 6 16.35 -11.00 -13.86
CA ILE A 6 16.62 -12.03 -12.85
C ILE A 6 16.25 -13.42 -13.39
N THR A 7 15.10 -13.56 -14.06
CA THR A 7 14.67 -14.81 -14.69
C THR A 7 15.68 -15.31 -15.73
N SER A 8 16.28 -14.40 -16.52
CA SER A 8 17.28 -14.76 -17.54
C SER A 8 18.61 -15.27 -16.96
N VAL A 9 18.99 -14.82 -15.76
CA VAL A 9 20.22 -15.24 -15.07
C VAL A 9 20.03 -16.58 -14.34
N LEU A 10 18.80 -16.88 -13.90
CA LEU A 10 18.46 -18.09 -13.15
C LEU A 10 17.96 -19.25 -14.04
N TYR A 11 17.55 -18.99 -15.29
CA TYR A 11 17.17 -20.01 -16.27
C TYR A 11 18.17 -21.18 -16.43
N PRO A 12 19.51 -20.98 -16.44
CA PRO A 12 20.46 -22.09 -16.55
C PRO A 12 20.60 -22.97 -15.29
N LEU A 13 20.03 -22.58 -14.15
CA LEU A 13 20.09 -23.37 -12.90
C LEU A 13 19.08 -24.53 -12.84
N ASN A 14 18.29 -24.75 -13.89
CA ASN A 14 17.28 -25.83 -14.00
C ASN A 14 16.28 -25.86 -12.81
N LEU A 15 16.06 -24.70 -12.18
CA LEU A 15 15.02 -24.50 -11.19
C LEU A 15 13.69 -24.30 -11.94
N ASN A 16 12.64 -24.95 -11.46
CA ASN A 16 11.33 -24.91 -12.11
C ASN A 16 10.84 -23.44 -12.15
N PRO A 17 10.57 -22.86 -13.34
CA PRO A 17 10.28 -21.43 -13.48
C PRO A 17 9.06 -20.99 -12.67
N HIS A 18 8.11 -21.88 -12.44
CA HIS A 18 6.94 -21.61 -11.59
C HIS A 18 7.27 -21.42 -10.11
N PHE A 19 8.31 -22.09 -9.59
CA PHE A 19 8.74 -21.92 -8.19
C PHE A 19 9.40 -20.56 -7.96
N ILE A 20 10.24 -20.12 -8.91
CA ILE A 20 10.92 -18.81 -8.84
C ILE A 20 9.90 -17.66 -8.88
N GLU A 21 8.87 -17.76 -9.72
CA GLU A 21 7.82 -16.74 -9.79
C GLU A 21 7.01 -16.63 -8.49
N LEU A 22 6.73 -17.76 -7.83
CA LEU A 22 5.97 -17.79 -6.59
C LEU A 22 6.75 -17.22 -5.40
N GLU A 23 8.04 -17.56 -5.28
CA GLU A 23 8.92 -17.01 -4.24
C GLU A 23 9.15 -15.51 -4.44
N PHE A 24 9.39 -15.08 -5.68
CA PHE A 24 9.53 -13.66 -5.99
C PHE A 24 8.25 -12.88 -5.68
N LEU A 25 7.09 -13.43 -6.05
CA LEU A 25 5.79 -12.85 -5.71
C LEU A 25 5.61 -12.78 -4.19
N GLY A 26 5.95 -13.85 -3.46
CA GLY A 26 5.89 -13.89 -2.00
C GLY A 26 6.76 -12.81 -1.33
N LEU A 27 7.99 -12.64 -1.80
CA LEU A 27 8.90 -11.59 -1.34
C LEU A 27 8.36 -10.18 -1.61
N VAL A 28 7.82 -9.94 -2.81
CA VAL A 28 7.18 -8.66 -3.15
C VAL A 28 5.99 -8.39 -2.24
N MET A 29 5.15 -9.39 -1.99
CA MET A 29 3.99 -9.24 -1.11
C MET A 29 4.38 -9.12 0.37
N MET A 30 5.49 -9.70 0.80
CA MET A 30 5.97 -9.57 2.17
C MET A 30 6.60 -8.20 2.43
N TYR A 31 7.35 -7.62 1.47
CA TYR A 31 8.06 -6.36 1.70
C TYR A 31 7.37 -5.14 1.09
N CYS A 32 6.97 -5.20 -0.18
CA CYS A 32 6.43 -4.02 -0.87
C CYS A 32 5.02 -3.66 -0.38
N LEU A 33 4.15 -4.65 -0.16
CA LEU A 33 2.78 -4.39 0.27
C LEU A 33 2.72 -3.66 1.62
N PRO A 34 3.41 -4.12 2.69
CA PRO A 34 3.42 -3.41 3.96
C PRO A 34 3.97 -1.99 3.86
N VAL A 35 5.04 -1.80 3.08
CA VAL A 35 5.64 -0.47 2.85
C VAL A 35 4.67 0.47 2.14
N ILE A 36 4.00 0.00 1.09
CA ILE A 36 2.99 0.79 0.36
C ILE A 36 1.81 1.13 1.27
N TYR A 37 1.37 0.19 2.12
CA TYR A 37 0.29 0.42 3.07
C TYR A 37 0.67 1.48 4.13
N ILE A 38 1.86 1.36 4.73
CA ILE A 38 2.38 2.32 5.71
C ILE A 38 2.48 3.71 5.07
N TYR A 39 3.04 3.78 3.86
CA TYR A 39 3.15 5.02 3.11
C TYR A 39 1.77 5.61 2.80
N GLY A 40 0.81 4.80 2.34
CA GLY A 40 -0.56 5.23 2.04
C GLY A 40 -1.29 5.78 3.25
N ILE A 41 -1.22 5.09 4.40
CA ILE A 41 -1.85 5.57 5.64
C ILE A 41 -1.20 6.87 6.12
N ALA A 42 0.13 6.95 6.12
CA ALA A 42 0.85 8.14 6.56
C ALA A 42 0.54 9.36 5.66
N THR A 43 0.58 9.17 4.35
CA THR A 43 0.28 10.24 3.39
C THR A 43 -1.17 10.70 3.45
N SER A 44 -2.12 9.79 3.71
CA SER A 44 -3.52 10.16 3.93
C SER A 44 -3.71 11.03 5.17
N LEU A 45 -3.13 10.64 6.30
CA LEU A 45 -3.19 11.41 7.55
C LEU A 45 -2.59 12.82 7.37
N VAL A 46 -1.42 12.90 6.72
CA VAL A 46 -0.74 14.18 6.44
C VAL A 46 -1.57 15.03 5.48
N SER A 47 -2.10 14.44 4.42
CA SER A 47 -2.95 15.10 3.42
C SER A 47 -4.20 15.73 4.04
N ASP A 48 -4.90 14.98 4.88
CA ASP A 48 -6.08 15.47 5.60
C ASP A 48 -5.72 16.58 6.60
N TRP A 49 -4.63 16.41 7.34
CA TRP A 49 -4.17 17.41 8.29
C TRP A 49 -3.82 18.72 7.58
N LEU A 50 -3.00 18.70 6.51
CA LEU A 50 -2.68 19.90 5.73
C LEU A 50 -3.93 20.52 5.11
N ALA A 51 -4.82 19.72 4.52
CA ALA A 51 -6.04 20.22 3.91
C ALA A 51 -6.95 20.93 4.93
N SER A 52 -7.04 20.38 6.15
CA SER A 52 -7.82 20.97 7.25
C SER A 52 -7.27 22.32 7.72
N LEU A 53 -5.93 22.46 7.77
CA LEU A 53 -5.25 23.70 8.14
C LEU A 53 -5.46 24.79 7.08
N LEU A 54 -5.28 24.44 5.81
CA LEU A 54 -5.33 25.38 4.69
C LEU A 54 -6.76 25.85 4.37
N ALA A 55 -7.75 24.96 4.46
CA ALA A 55 -9.11 25.27 4.01
C ALA A 55 -9.98 25.99 5.06
N LYS A 56 -9.48 26.25 6.28
CA LYS A 56 -10.25 26.86 7.39
C LYS A 56 -11.67 26.26 7.54
N LYS A 57 -11.79 24.93 7.44
CA LYS A 57 -13.05 24.16 7.51
C LYS A 57 -14.05 24.30 6.34
N LYS A 58 -13.69 24.92 5.21
CA LYS A 58 -14.54 24.89 4.00
C LYS A 58 -14.51 23.49 3.36
N ASN A 59 -15.57 22.72 3.56
CA ASN A 59 -15.62 21.30 3.23
C ASN A 59 -15.23 20.96 1.77
N LYS A 60 -15.71 21.75 0.79
CA LYS A 60 -15.37 21.56 -0.64
C LYS A 60 -13.87 21.76 -0.91
N ILE A 61 -13.24 22.73 -0.26
CA ILE A 61 -11.81 23.05 -0.43
C ILE A 61 -10.95 21.97 0.25
N VAL A 62 -11.38 21.48 1.42
CA VAL A 62 -10.73 20.33 2.08
C VAL A 62 -10.71 19.12 1.16
N ILE A 63 -11.84 18.77 0.55
CA ILE A 63 -11.95 17.61 -0.34
C ILE A 63 -10.99 17.73 -1.52
N PHE A 64 -10.97 18.90 -2.16
CA PHE A 64 -10.06 19.17 -3.29
C PHE A 64 -8.59 19.09 -2.88
N LEU A 65 -8.20 19.72 -1.76
CA LEU A 65 -6.82 19.70 -1.28
C LEU A 65 -6.36 18.30 -0.88
N THR A 66 -7.19 17.52 -0.19
CA THR A 66 -6.85 16.13 0.16
C THR A 66 -6.62 15.28 -1.10
N PHE A 67 -7.47 15.45 -2.12
CA PHE A 67 -7.32 14.75 -3.41
C PHE A 67 -6.03 15.15 -4.13
N LEU A 68 -5.74 16.46 -4.16
CA LEU A 68 -4.52 17.00 -4.77
C LEU A 68 -3.27 16.44 -4.08
N PHE A 69 -3.23 16.45 -2.75
CA PHE A 69 -2.12 15.89 -1.98
C PHE A 69 -1.98 14.37 -2.19
N HIS A 70 -3.08 13.60 -2.24
CA HIS A 70 -3.02 12.17 -2.58
C HIS A 70 -2.45 11.93 -3.98
N THR A 71 -2.81 12.77 -4.94
CA THR A 71 -2.28 12.69 -6.31
C THR A 71 -0.77 13.01 -6.34
N ILE A 72 -0.34 14.05 -5.62
CA ILE A 72 1.07 14.44 -5.52
C ILE A 72 1.89 13.33 -4.86
N PHE A 73 1.44 12.81 -3.71
CA PHE A 73 2.12 11.72 -3.01
C PHE A 73 2.07 10.40 -3.79
N GLY A 74 0.94 10.10 -4.44
CA GLY A 74 0.80 8.95 -5.33
C GLY A 74 1.80 8.98 -6.49
N LEU A 75 2.11 10.16 -7.02
CA LEU A 75 3.10 10.34 -8.08
C LEU A 75 4.54 10.03 -7.66
N VAL A 76 4.87 10.14 -6.35
CA VAL A 76 6.23 9.92 -5.83
C VAL A 76 6.72 8.50 -6.10
N LEU A 77 5.83 7.50 -6.02
CA LEU A 77 6.14 6.09 -6.32
C LEU A 77 5.63 5.63 -7.70
N LEU A 78 5.47 6.57 -8.65
CA LEU A 78 5.07 6.31 -10.04
C LEU A 78 3.63 5.75 -10.19
N HIS A 79 3.28 5.30 -11.41
CA HIS A 79 1.91 4.97 -11.84
C HIS A 79 1.15 3.98 -10.95
N ILE A 80 1.81 2.95 -10.41
CA ILE A 80 1.16 1.92 -9.57
C ILE A 80 0.71 2.52 -8.24
N SER A 81 1.58 3.34 -7.64
CA SER A 81 1.27 4.09 -6.43
C SER A 81 0.17 5.13 -6.65
N LEU A 82 0.12 5.75 -7.82
CA LEU A 82 -0.93 6.72 -8.13
C LEU A 82 -2.33 6.08 -8.11
N ILE A 83 -2.47 4.90 -8.71
CA ILE A 83 -3.73 4.14 -8.69
C ILE A 83 -4.09 3.76 -7.25
N ALA A 84 -3.10 3.29 -6.48
CA ALA A 84 -3.30 2.99 -5.07
C ALA A 84 -3.73 4.22 -4.26
N ALA A 85 -3.10 5.38 -4.48
CA ALA A 85 -3.42 6.62 -3.78
C ALA A 85 -4.85 7.11 -4.08
N TRP A 86 -5.32 6.97 -5.32
CA TRP A 86 -6.72 7.25 -5.65
C TRP A 86 -7.68 6.28 -4.98
N LEU A 87 -7.33 4.99 -4.91
CA LEU A 87 -8.13 3.99 -4.19
C LEU A 87 -8.20 4.33 -2.70
N PHE A 88 -7.07 4.63 -2.06
CA PHE A 88 -7.00 5.07 -0.66
C PHE A 88 -7.87 6.32 -0.43
N PHE A 89 -7.79 7.32 -1.31
CA PHE A 89 -8.62 8.51 -1.21
C PHE A 89 -10.13 8.19 -1.25
N VAL A 90 -10.55 7.31 -2.17
CA VAL A 90 -11.96 6.90 -2.28
C VAL A 90 -12.40 6.15 -1.03
N ILE A 91 -11.59 5.20 -0.55
CA ILE A 91 -11.87 4.43 0.67
C ILE A 91 -12.01 5.38 1.86
N ASP A 92 -11.08 6.31 2.05
CA ASP A 92 -11.14 7.27 3.16
C ASP A 92 -12.39 8.15 3.12
N ARG A 93 -12.84 8.55 1.92
CA ARG A 93 -14.10 9.30 1.77
C ARG A 93 -15.33 8.45 2.04
N LEU A 94 -15.35 7.19 1.61
CA LEU A 94 -16.44 6.27 1.90
C LEU A 94 -16.54 5.97 3.40
N LEU A 95 -15.41 5.75 4.07
CA LEU A 95 -15.35 5.50 5.50
C LEU A 95 -15.79 6.71 6.31
N LYS A 96 -15.30 7.92 5.98
CA LYS A 96 -15.75 9.17 6.61
C LYS A 96 -17.23 9.47 6.38
N ARG A 97 -17.80 9.08 5.23
CA ARG A 97 -19.23 9.25 4.95
C ARG A 97 -20.09 8.25 5.73
N LYS A 98 -19.60 7.03 5.96
CA LYS A 98 -20.33 5.99 6.70
C LYS A 98 -20.21 6.11 8.22
N GLN A 99 -19.10 6.66 8.72
CA GLN A 99 -18.90 6.88 10.14
C GLN A 99 -18.59 8.36 10.38
N GLU A 100 -19.57 9.10 10.90
CA GLU A 100 -19.41 10.52 11.28
C GLU A 100 -18.28 10.73 12.31
N ASN A 101 -17.86 9.65 12.99
CA ASN A 101 -16.75 9.61 13.93
C ASN A 101 -15.60 8.69 13.45
N TYR A 102 -15.22 8.74 12.18
CA TYR A 102 -13.97 8.12 11.73
C TYR A 102 -12.78 8.83 12.41
N GLN A 103 -12.46 8.41 13.64
CA GLN A 103 -11.40 8.96 14.48
C GLN A 103 -10.05 8.49 13.95
N THR A 104 -9.03 9.31 14.17
CA THR A 104 -7.60 8.99 13.98
C THR A 104 -7.20 7.63 14.59
N LYS A 105 -7.93 7.16 15.62
CA LYS A 105 -7.78 5.84 16.23
C LYS A 105 -8.05 4.68 15.25
N THR A 106 -9.05 4.81 14.37
CA THR A 106 -9.40 3.77 13.39
C THR A 106 -8.37 3.72 12.25
N ALA A 107 -7.85 4.88 11.84
CA ALA A 107 -6.71 4.95 10.92
C ALA A 107 -5.44 4.33 11.52
N LEU A 108 -5.20 4.55 12.83
CA LEU A 108 -4.11 3.87 13.56
C LEU A 108 -4.31 2.36 13.63
N LEU A 109 -5.55 1.88 13.85
CA LEU A 109 -5.86 0.46 13.81
C LEU A 109 -5.59 -0.17 12.42
N SER A 110 -5.69 0.63 11.36
CA SER A 110 -5.39 0.18 9.99
C SER A 110 -3.90 -0.10 9.75
N PHE A 111 -2.99 0.38 10.63
CA PHE A 111 -1.58 -0.06 10.61
C PHE A 111 -1.40 -1.51 11.09
N LEU A 112 -2.38 -2.10 11.75
CA LEU A 112 -2.35 -3.52 12.09
C LEU A 112 -2.44 -4.39 10.83
N LEU A 113 -3.09 -3.89 9.79
CA LEU A 113 -3.33 -4.57 8.52
C LEU A 113 -2.02 -4.92 7.77
N PRO A 114 -1.06 -3.99 7.54
CA PRO A 114 0.24 -4.34 6.97
C PRO A 114 1.05 -5.31 7.83
N ILE A 115 0.92 -5.26 9.17
CA ILE A 115 1.58 -6.23 10.07
C ILE A 115 0.97 -7.63 9.88
N CYS A 116 -0.36 -7.74 9.82
CA CYS A 116 -1.05 -8.99 9.54
C CYS A 116 -0.64 -9.57 8.18
N PHE A 117 -0.58 -8.73 7.14
CA PHE A 117 -0.12 -9.15 5.81
C PHE A 117 1.33 -9.64 5.84
N PHE A 118 2.23 -8.92 6.51
CA PHE A 118 3.62 -9.33 6.66
C PHE A 118 3.74 -10.71 7.31
N ILE A 119 3.07 -10.91 8.46
CA ILE A 119 3.10 -12.18 9.20
C ILE A 119 2.49 -13.31 8.35
N PHE A 120 1.38 -13.05 7.66
CA PHE A 120 0.72 -14.03 6.80
C PHE A 120 1.65 -14.54 5.69
N PHE A 121 2.29 -13.63 4.95
CA PHE A 121 3.23 -14.02 3.90
C PHE A 121 4.49 -14.68 4.44
N LEU A 122 4.99 -14.23 5.61
CA LEU A 122 6.11 -14.88 6.29
C LEU A 122 5.79 -16.34 6.65
N VAL A 123 4.60 -16.61 7.19
CA VAL A 123 4.17 -17.99 7.50
C VAL A 123 4.04 -18.83 6.24
N LEU A 124 3.46 -18.29 5.16
CA LEU A 124 3.34 -19.01 3.89
C LEU A 124 4.70 -19.40 3.31
N ILE A 125 5.67 -18.48 3.30
CA ILE A 125 7.02 -18.76 2.82
C ILE A 125 7.67 -19.85 3.68
N MET A 126 7.57 -19.73 5.01
CA MET A 126 8.12 -20.73 5.95
C MET A 126 7.48 -22.11 5.80
N MET A 127 6.18 -22.19 5.48
CA MET A 127 5.50 -23.46 5.20
C MET A 127 5.97 -24.08 3.87
N ASN A 128 6.20 -23.25 2.85
CA ASN A 128 6.71 -23.70 1.55
C ASN A 128 8.12 -24.29 1.68
N GLU A 129 9.02 -23.63 2.44
CA GLU A 129 10.39 -24.11 2.67
C GLU A 129 10.48 -25.44 3.43
N ARG A 130 9.45 -25.82 4.21
CA ARG A 130 9.41 -27.09 4.95
C ARG A 130 8.78 -28.25 4.19
N GLY A 131 8.06 -27.97 3.11
CA GLY A 131 7.32 -28.97 2.32
C GLY A 131 7.98 -29.38 1.00
N GLY A 132 9.11 -28.76 0.64
CA GLY A 132 9.92 -29.04 -0.55
C GLY A 132 11.14 -29.90 -0.28
#